data_AF-A0A933BIS2-F1
#
_entry.id   AF-A0A933BIS2-F1
#
_cell.length_a   1.000
_cell.length_b   1.000
_cell.length_c   1.000
_cell.angle_alpha   90.00
_cell.angle_beta   90.00
_cell.angle_gamma   90.00
#
_symmetry.space_group_name_H-M   'P 1'
#
loop_
_entity.id
_entity.type
_entity.pdbx_description
1 polymer ?
#
loop_
_entity_poly.entity_id
_entity_poly.type
_entity_poly.pdbx_seq_one_letter_code
_entity_poly.pdbx_strand_id
1 'polypeptide(L)'
;MMAGDITVDVCKGRCGGVWFDNFELKKVDEPHESAGEILLDIERNEKVIVDRSKRRRCPKCDTIIMMRHFSSMKQHVEVDECPGCGGYWLDIGELTAIRKEFKTEEERRKAAEKYFAEVFDTHLAEMRARGQKEAERARNIAGIFRFICPSYYLPGKQDWGAF
;
A
#
# COMPACT_ATOMS: atom_id res chain seq x y z
N MET A 1 -10.15 -21.65 5.68
CA MET A 1 -11.20 -21.41 6.70
C MET A 1 -12.14 -20.39 6.11
N MET A 2 -13.45 -20.60 6.20
CA MET A 2 -14.42 -19.63 5.65
C MET A 2 -14.78 -18.59 6.70
N ALA A 3 -14.71 -17.30 6.34
CA ALA A 3 -15.12 -16.17 7.15
C ALA A 3 -16.11 -15.32 6.33
N GLY A 4 -17.41 -15.48 6.58
CA GLY A 4 -18.43 -14.88 5.72
C GLY A 4 -18.35 -15.42 4.29
N ASP A 5 -18.05 -14.55 3.32
CA ASP A 5 -17.92 -14.86 1.89
C ASP A 5 -16.47 -15.07 1.41
N ILE A 6 -15.47 -14.94 2.29
CA ILE A 6 -14.05 -15.15 1.96
C ILE A 6 -13.51 -16.48 2.48
N THR A 7 -12.47 -16.97 1.82
CA THR A 7 -11.78 -18.22 2.21
C THR A 7 -10.32 -17.94 2.49
N VAL A 8 -9.97 -17.87 3.77
CA VAL A 8 -8.62 -17.54 4.22
C VAL A 8 -7.81 -18.77 4.59
N ASP A 9 -6.49 -18.72 4.42
CA ASP A 9 -5.58 -19.78 4.82
C ASP A 9 -5.06 -19.52 6.25
N VAL A 10 -5.22 -20.48 7.15
CA VAL A 10 -4.91 -20.30 8.59
C VAL A 10 -3.86 -21.30 9.07
N CYS A 11 -2.85 -20.80 9.79
CA CYS A 11 -1.79 -21.64 10.39
C CYS A 11 -2.25 -22.22 11.73
N LYS A 12 -3.15 -23.20 11.68
CA LYS A 12 -3.71 -23.87 12.87
C LYS A 12 -2.66 -24.70 13.62
N GLY A 13 -2.73 -24.67 14.94
CA GLY A 13 -1.89 -25.50 15.82
C GLY A 13 -0.41 -25.14 15.85
N ARG A 14 0.00 -24.03 15.20
CA ARG A 14 1.37 -23.49 15.26
C ARG A 14 1.36 -22.02 15.66
N CYS A 15 1.61 -21.10 14.73
CA CYS A 15 1.71 -19.67 15.06
C CYS A 15 0.36 -18.95 15.11
N GLY A 16 -0.71 -19.51 14.53
CA GLY A 16 -2.03 -18.88 14.48
C GLY A 16 -2.15 -17.71 13.48
N GLY A 17 -1.14 -17.52 12.61
CA GLY A 17 -1.19 -16.50 11.57
C GLY A 17 -2.21 -16.83 10.47
N VAL A 18 -2.68 -15.77 9.80
CA VAL A 18 -3.73 -15.82 8.79
C VAL A 18 -3.22 -15.19 7.50
N TRP A 19 -3.45 -15.88 6.39
CA TRP A 19 -3.21 -15.39 5.05
C TRP A 19 -4.53 -14.96 4.41
N PHE A 20 -4.49 -13.76 3.82
CA PHE A 20 -5.56 -13.16 3.04
C PHE A 20 -5.09 -13.01 1.60
N ASP A 21 -5.86 -13.52 0.65
CA ASP A 21 -5.64 -13.20 -0.75
C ASP A 21 -5.97 -11.72 -1.02
N ASN A 22 -5.60 -11.23 -2.20
CA ASN A 22 -5.80 -9.83 -2.56
C ASN A 22 -7.27 -9.43 -2.39
N PHE A 23 -7.49 -8.28 -1.75
CA PHE A 23 -8.81 -7.73 -1.39
C PHE A 23 -9.62 -8.47 -0.32
N GLU A 24 -9.15 -9.61 0.23
CA GLU A 24 -9.92 -10.32 1.27
C GLU A 24 -9.84 -9.62 2.63
N LEU A 25 -8.67 -9.08 3.01
CA LEU A 25 -8.49 -8.41 4.31
C LEU A 25 -9.48 -7.24 4.50
N LYS A 26 -9.77 -6.50 3.43
CA LYS A 26 -10.68 -5.34 3.42
C LYS A 26 -12.14 -5.66 3.73
N LYS A 27 -12.49 -6.94 3.83
CA LYS A 27 -13.86 -7.40 4.15
C LYS A 27 -14.01 -7.78 5.61
N VAL A 28 -12.92 -7.76 6.38
CA VAL A 28 -12.88 -8.19 7.78
C VAL A 28 -11.99 -7.31 8.68
N ASP A 29 -11.39 -6.24 8.15
CA ASP A 29 -10.48 -5.38 8.91
C ASP A 29 -11.20 -4.33 9.76
N GLU A 30 -12.53 -4.22 9.67
CA GLU A 30 -13.33 -3.30 10.47
C GLU A 30 -14.18 -3.98 11.55
N PRO A 31 -14.40 -3.33 12.73
CA PRO A 31 -15.22 -3.89 13.80
C PRO A 31 -16.66 -4.27 13.43
N HIS A 32 -17.25 -3.56 12.47
CA HIS A 32 -18.63 -3.78 12.06
C HIS A 32 -18.78 -5.01 11.14
N GLU A 33 -17.66 -5.53 10.62
CA GLU A 33 -17.60 -6.72 9.77
C GLU A 33 -17.52 -7.97 10.66
N SER A 34 -18.70 -8.50 11.00
CA SER A 34 -18.84 -9.64 11.91
C SER A 34 -18.19 -10.92 11.40
N ALA A 35 -18.03 -11.06 10.08
CA ALA A 35 -17.33 -12.18 9.46
C ALA A 35 -15.89 -12.34 9.97
N GLY A 36 -15.23 -11.25 10.37
CA GLY A 36 -13.86 -11.27 10.88
C GLY A 36 -13.73 -11.76 12.33
N GLU A 37 -14.80 -11.82 13.12
CA GLU A 37 -14.74 -12.19 14.54
C GLU A 37 -14.17 -13.60 14.74
N ILE A 38 -14.49 -14.53 13.84
CA ILE A 38 -13.99 -15.90 13.90
C ILE A 38 -12.48 -16.02 13.67
N LEU A 39 -11.85 -14.96 13.15
CA LEU A 39 -10.42 -14.90 12.85
C LEU A 39 -9.60 -14.26 13.98
N LEU A 40 -10.26 -13.77 15.03
CA LEU A 40 -9.59 -13.11 16.16
C LEU A 40 -8.96 -14.10 17.15
N ASP A 41 -9.47 -15.32 17.20
CA ASP A 41 -8.98 -16.39 18.09
C ASP A 41 -8.75 -17.69 17.31
N ILE A 42 -7.60 -17.74 16.62
CA ILE A 42 -7.17 -18.93 15.89
C ILE A 42 -6.40 -19.86 16.82
N GLU A 43 -6.80 -21.12 16.86
CA GLU A 43 -6.09 -22.18 17.59
C GLU A 43 -4.61 -22.22 17.21
N ARG A 44 -3.74 -22.05 18.22
CA ARG A 44 -2.29 -21.99 18.06
C ARG A 44 -1.59 -22.75 19.17
N ASN A 45 -0.33 -23.06 18.95
CA ASN A 45 0.54 -23.60 19.98
C ASN A 45 1.28 -22.44 20.66
N GLU A 46 0.97 -22.17 21.92
CA GLU A 46 1.58 -21.07 22.69
C GLU A 46 3.09 -21.19 22.84
N LYS A 47 3.65 -22.39 22.68
CA LYS A 47 5.10 -22.62 22.70
C LYS A 47 5.81 -22.08 21.46
N VAL A 48 5.07 -21.80 20.38
CA VAL A 48 5.62 -21.23 19.15
C VAL A 48 5.72 -19.72 19.31
N ILE A 49 6.95 -19.22 19.47
CA ILE A 49 7.26 -17.80 19.50
C ILE A 49 7.56 -17.35 18.08
N VAL A 50 6.78 -16.38 17.57
CA VAL A 50 6.99 -15.82 16.23
C VAL A 50 8.06 -14.74 16.29
N ASP A 51 9.14 -14.94 15.53
CA ASP A 51 10.22 -13.97 15.40
C ASP A 51 9.86 -12.91 14.35
N ARG A 52 9.38 -11.76 14.82
CA ARG A 52 9.01 -10.61 14.00
C ARG A 52 10.22 -9.84 13.44
N SER A 53 11.47 -10.27 13.63
CA SER A 53 12.61 -9.65 12.93
C SER A 53 12.83 -10.24 11.54
N LYS A 54 12.33 -11.44 11.28
CA LYS A 54 12.55 -12.17 10.02
C LYS A 54 11.50 -11.83 8.98
N ARG A 55 11.94 -11.61 7.75
CA ARG A 55 11.03 -11.47 6.60
C ARG A 55 10.46 -12.83 6.21
N ARG A 56 9.17 -12.82 5.85
CA ARG A 56 8.41 -14.01 5.49
C ARG A 56 8.45 -14.25 3.98
N ARG A 57 8.36 -15.51 3.56
CA ARG A 57 8.09 -15.88 2.17
C ARG A 57 6.58 -15.92 1.94
N CYS A 58 6.15 -15.46 0.77
CA CYS A 58 4.76 -15.58 0.36
C CYS A 58 4.35 -17.07 0.28
N PRO A 59 3.22 -17.49 0.86
CA PRO A 59 2.74 -18.86 0.76
C PRO A 59 2.19 -19.23 -0.63
N LYS A 60 1.89 -18.23 -1.48
CA LYS A 60 1.39 -18.43 -2.85
C LYS A 60 2.46 -18.19 -3.94
N CYS A 61 3.53 -17.46 -3.61
CA CYS A 61 4.59 -17.09 -4.57
C CYS A 61 5.93 -17.63 -4.09
N ASP A 62 6.43 -18.68 -4.73
CA ASP A 62 7.57 -19.50 -4.25
C ASP A 62 8.87 -18.74 -3.99
N THR A 63 9.09 -17.61 -4.67
CA THR A 63 10.35 -16.87 -4.64
C THR A 63 10.25 -15.48 -4.02
N ILE A 64 9.06 -15.06 -3.58
CA ILE A 64 8.85 -13.68 -3.14
C ILE A 64 8.97 -13.58 -1.63
N ILE A 65 9.88 -12.71 -1.20
CA ILE A 65 9.96 -12.22 0.17
C ILE A 65 8.96 -11.08 0.34
N MET A 66 8.10 -11.22 1.33
CA MET A 66 7.07 -10.23 1.64
C MET A 66 7.70 -8.95 2.15
N MET A 67 7.05 -7.84 1.81
CA MET A 67 7.42 -6.51 2.27
C MET A 67 6.57 -6.13 3.47
N ARG A 68 7.11 -5.29 4.34
CA ARG A 68 6.40 -4.84 5.53
C ARG A 68 5.87 -3.44 5.37
N HIS A 69 4.61 -3.29 5.70
CA HIS A 69 3.88 -2.04 5.58
C HIS A 69 3.07 -1.81 6.84
N PHE A 70 2.82 -0.53 7.13
CA PHE A 70 1.84 -0.21 8.14
C PHE A 70 0.43 -0.35 7.56
N SER A 71 -0.49 -0.96 8.31
CA SER A 71 -1.91 -1.11 7.94
C SER A 71 -2.64 0.22 7.77
N SER A 72 -2.11 1.29 8.37
CA SER A 72 -2.73 2.60 8.41
C SER A 72 -1.71 3.72 8.65
N MET A 73 -2.18 4.96 8.50
CA MET A 73 -1.36 6.16 8.74
C MET A 73 -0.97 6.34 10.22
N LYS A 74 -1.58 5.59 11.15
CA LYS A 74 -1.17 5.58 12.57
C LYS A 74 0.13 4.83 12.80
N GLN A 75 0.57 4.00 11.84
CA GLN A 75 1.84 3.26 11.90
C GLN A 75 1.98 2.38 13.17
N HIS A 76 0.86 1.87 13.69
CA HIS A 76 0.87 1.06 14.91
C HIS A 76 0.92 -0.44 14.62
N VAL A 77 0.37 -0.88 13.48
CA VAL A 77 0.35 -2.29 13.09
C VAL A 77 1.12 -2.48 11.80
N GLU A 78 2.18 -3.28 11.89
CA GLU A 78 2.98 -3.71 10.75
C GLU A 78 2.40 -5.03 10.22
N VAL A 79 2.20 -5.12 8.90
CA VAL A 79 1.71 -6.31 8.21
C VAL A 79 2.68 -6.71 7.10
N ASP A 80 2.74 -8.00 6.79
CA ASP A 80 3.50 -8.50 5.65
C ASP A 80 2.58 -8.50 4.39
N GLU A 81 2.98 -7.83 3.31
CA GLU A 81 2.33 -7.85 1.99
C GLU A 81 3.22 -8.53 0.94
N CYS A 82 2.63 -9.35 0.07
CA CYS A 82 3.33 -9.91 -1.06
C CYS A 82 3.29 -8.95 -2.27
N PRO A 83 4.44 -8.42 -2.76
CA PRO A 83 4.46 -7.55 -3.94
C PRO A 83 4.07 -8.23 -5.25
N GLY A 84 4.04 -9.56 -5.30
CA GLY A 84 3.68 -10.32 -6.51
C GLY A 84 2.19 -10.53 -6.68
N CYS A 85 1.51 -10.93 -5.60
CA CYS A 85 0.08 -11.27 -5.66
C CYS A 85 -0.84 -10.28 -4.91
N GLY A 86 -0.28 -9.36 -4.10
CA GLY A 86 -1.06 -8.42 -3.29
C GLY A 86 -1.75 -9.05 -2.07
N GLY A 87 -1.42 -10.30 -1.74
CA GLY A 87 -1.94 -10.96 -0.54
C GLY A 87 -1.20 -10.52 0.74
N TYR A 88 -1.89 -10.64 1.87
CA TYR A 88 -1.41 -10.23 3.19
C TYR A 88 -1.25 -11.41 4.14
N TRP A 89 -0.20 -11.36 4.94
CA TRP A 89 -0.04 -12.25 6.09
C TRP A 89 -0.13 -11.43 7.37
N LEU A 90 -1.06 -11.81 8.24
CA LEU A 90 -1.23 -11.22 9.57
C LEU A 90 -0.85 -12.27 10.62
N ASP A 91 0.07 -11.90 11.52
CA ASP A 91 0.36 -12.68 12.70
C ASP A 91 -0.76 -12.55 13.75
N ILE A 92 -0.71 -13.43 14.75
CA ILE A 92 -1.71 -13.45 15.81
C ILE A 92 -1.84 -12.09 16.51
N GLY A 93 -3.08 -11.61 16.63
CA GLY A 93 -3.44 -10.34 17.26
C GLY A 93 -3.31 -9.11 16.37
N GLU A 94 -2.71 -9.20 15.18
CA GLU A 94 -2.59 -8.04 14.26
C GLU A 94 -3.96 -7.64 13.71
N LEU A 95 -4.80 -8.59 13.31
CA LEU A 95 -6.18 -8.28 12.87
C LEU A 95 -6.98 -7.57 13.98
N THR A 96 -6.85 -8.03 15.23
CA THR A 96 -7.45 -7.40 16.40
C THR A 96 -6.95 -5.98 16.60
N ALA A 97 -5.66 -5.74 16.36
CA ALA A 97 -5.06 -4.41 16.46
C ALA A 97 -5.58 -3.48 15.35
N ILE A 98 -5.65 -3.95 14.11
CA ILE A 98 -6.17 -3.20 12.95
C ILE A 98 -7.63 -2.77 13.22
N ARG A 99 -8.48 -3.71 13.64
CA ARG A 99 -9.89 -3.43 13.98
C ARG A 99 -10.02 -2.39 15.10
N LYS A 100 -9.02 -2.25 15.99
CA LYS A 100 -9.03 -1.26 17.07
C LYS A 100 -8.47 0.10 16.66
N GLU A 101 -7.81 0.22 15.50
CA GLU A 101 -7.19 1.48 15.09
C GLU A 101 -8.22 2.57 14.83
N PHE A 102 -9.37 2.25 14.25
CA PHE A 102 -10.42 3.23 13.91
C PHE A 102 -11.79 2.70 14.30
N LYS A 103 -12.66 3.59 14.78
CA LYS A 103 -14.03 3.21 15.12
C LYS A 103 -14.92 3.10 13.88
N THR A 104 -14.62 3.88 12.84
CA THR A 104 -15.39 3.97 11.60
C THR A 104 -14.47 4.23 10.41
N GLU A 105 -14.92 3.83 9.22
CA GLU A 105 -14.27 4.15 7.94
C GLU A 105 -14.08 5.67 7.76
N GLU A 106 -15.05 6.48 8.19
CA GLU A 106 -14.96 7.95 8.11
C GLU A 106 -13.79 8.51 8.93
N GLU A 107 -13.55 7.97 10.12
CA GLU A 107 -12.40 8.36 10.95
C GLU A 107 -11.08 7.98 10.25
N ARG A 108 -11.02 6.78 9.67
CA ARG A 108 -9.88 6.29 8.91
C ARG A 108 -9.59 7.18 7.69
N ARG A 109 -10.63 7.53 6.93
CA ARG A 109 -10.52 8.41 5.74
C ARG A 109 -10.00 9.79 6.11
N LYS A 110 -10.56 10.44 7.14
CA LYS A 110 -10.10 11.76 7.61
C LYS A 110 -8.65 11.74 8.08
N ALA A 111 -8.23 10.67 8.76
CA ALA A 111 -6.85 10.51 9.18
C ALA A 111 -5.91 10.36 7.97
N ALA A 112 -6.32 9.60 6.94
CA ALA A 112 -5.57 9.45 5.70
C ALA A 112 -5.45 10.77 4.92
N GLU A 113 -6.55 11.51 4.77
CA GLU A 113 -6.58 12.84 4.14
C GLU A 113 -5.64 13.82 4.86
N LYS A 114 -5.72 13.89 6.19
CA LYS A 114 -4.86 14.76 6.99
C LYS A 114 -3.38 14.40 6.83
N TYR A 115 -3.03 13.12 6.94
CA TYR A 115 -1.64 12.68 6.76
C TYR A 115 -1.14 13.02 5.36
N PHE A 116 -1.98 12.80 4.33
CA PHE A 116 -1.61 13.11 2.95
C PHE A 116 -1.34 14.61 2.79
N ALA A 117 -2.21 15.46 3.33
CA ALA A 117 -2.04 16.91 3.28
C ALA A 117 -0.76 17.37 4.00
N GLU A 118 -0.48 16.83 5.18
CA GLU A 118 0.70 17.20 5.97
C GLU A 118 2.02 16.76 5.33
N VAL A 119 2.07 15.55 4.78
CA VAL A 119 3.31 14.95 4.26
C VAL A 119 3.55 15.29 2.79
N PHE A 120 2.50 15.34 1.98
CA PHE A 120 2.63 15.38 0.53
C PHE A 120 2.25 16.71 -0.10
N ASP A 121 1.29 17.49 0.42
CA ASP A 121 0.82 18.68 -0.31
C ASP A 121 1.92 19.72 -0.50
N THR A 122 2.74 19.98 0.52
CA THR A 122 3.83 20.96 0.43
C THR A 122 4.93 20.49 -0.55
N HIS A 123 5.43 19.28 -0.36
CA HIS A 123 6.52 18.74 -1.17
C HIS A 123 6.10 18.50 -2.62
N LEU A 124 4.90 17.97 -2.87
CA LEU A 124 4.38 17.76 -4.23
C LEU A 124 4.06 19.08 -4.93
N ALA A 125 3.53 20.09 -4.22
CA ALA A 125 3.32 21.42 -4.78
C ALA A 125 4.66 22.06 -5.19
N GLU A 126 5.68 21.96 -4.35
CA GLU A 126 7.03 22.44 -4.66
C GLU A 126 7.66 21.69 -5.85
N MET A 127 7.55 20.35 -5.89
CA MET A 127 8.01 19.53 -7.01
C MET A 127 7.31 19.95 -8.31
N ARG A 128 5.98 20.13 -8.28
CA ARG A 128 5.19 20.57 -9.42
C ARG A 128 5.62 21.96 -9.89
N ALA A 129 5.80 22.91 -8.98
CA ALA A 129 6.24 24.26 -9.31
C ALA A 129 7.65 24.27 -9.93
N ARG A 130 8.56 23.44 -9.42
CA ARG A 130 9.91 23.26 -9.98
C ARG A 130 9.86 22.69 -11.40
N GLY A 131 9.10 21.60 -11.59
CA GLY A 131 8.91 20.98 -12.90
C GLY A 131 8.28 21.94 -13.93
N GLN A 132 7.32 22.77 -13.52
CA GLN A 132 6.74 23.80 -14.39
C GLN A 132 7.77 24.85 -14.83
N LYS A 133 8.61 25.34 -13.90
CA LYS A 133 9.68 26.29 -14.22
C LYS A 133 10.73 25.69 -15.17
N GLU A 134 11.10 24.43 -14.97
CA GLU A 134 12.02 23.72 -15.87
C GLU A 134 11.41 23.52 -17.26
N ALA A 135 10.14 23.11 -17.34
CA ALA A 135 9.42 22.97 -18.60
C ALA A 135 9.24 24.30 -19.34
N GLU A 136 9.07 25.42 -18.62
CA GLU A 136 9.03 26.76 -19.20
C GLU A 136 10.40 27.18 -19.76
N ARG A 137 11.49 26.93 -19.02
CA ARG A 137 12.86 27.16 -19.51
C ARG A 137 13.17 26.36 -20.77
N ALA A 138 12.83 25.07 -20.78
CA ALA A 138 13.01 24.21 -21.95
C ALA A 138 12.25 24.76 -23.18
N ARG A 139 10.99 25.16 -22.99
CA ARG A 139 10.19 25.79 -24.06
C ARG A 139 10.77 27.12 -24.54
N ASN A 140 11.28 27.96 -23.64
CA ASN A 140 11.92 29.23 -24.02
C ASN A 140 13.18 29.00 -24.86
N ILE A 141 14.03 28.05 -24.46
CA ILE A 141 15.23 27.67 -25.23
C ILE A 141 14.83 27.12 -26.61
N ALA A 142 13.89 26.18 -26.67
CA ALA A 142 13.38 25.66 -27.94
C ALA A 142 12.81 26.77 -28.84
N GLY A 143 12.12 27.75 -28.24
CA GLY A 143 11.60 28.94 -28.91
C GLY A 143 12.68 29.82 -29.55
N ILE A 144 13.85 29.98 -28.90
CA ILE A 144 14.99 30.72 -29.47
C ILE A 144 15.46 30.06 -30.77
N PHE A 145 15.51 28.74 -30.80
CA PHE A 145 15.94 28.00 -31.98
C PHE A 145 14.86 27.85 -33.06
N ARG A 146 13.64 28.37 -32.84
CA ARG A 146 12.53 28.28 -33.81
C ARG A 146 12.83 28.92 -35.16
N PHE A 147 13.64 29.97 -35.19
CA PHE A 147 14.03 30.63 -36.43
C PHE A 147 15.09 29.82 -37.21
N ILE A 148 16.00 29.14 -36.49
CA ILE A 148 17.12 28.39 -37.09
C ILE A 148 16.71 26.94 -37.42
N CYS A 149 15.80 26.37 -36.63
CA CYS A 149 15.26 25.03 -36.81
C CYS A 149 13.71 25.06 -36.80
N PRO A 150 13.07 25.58 -37.87
CA PRO A 150 11.63 25.49 -38.07
C PRO A 150 11.09 24.06 -37.94
N SER A 151 9.89 23.92 -37.38
CA SER A 151 9.20 22.63 -37.17
C SER A 151 8.98 21.80 -38.45
N TYR A 152 9.04 22.42 -39.63
CA TYR A 152 8.99 21.71 -40.90
C TYR A 152 10.25 20.85 -41.17
N TYR A 153 11.41 21.20 -40.59
CA TYR A 153 12.63 20.41 -40.72
C TYR A 153 12.67 19.19 -39.78
N LEU A 154 11.87 19.20 -38.71
CA LEU A 154 11.77 18.13 -37.71
C LEU A 154 10.30 17.81 -37.41
N PRO A 155 9.61 17.10 -38.30
CA PRO A 155 8.19 16.79 -38.13
C PRO A 155 7.94 15.82 -36.97
N GLY A 156 6.85 16.04 -36.21
CA GLY A 156 6.42 15.20 -35.09
C GLY A 156 6.55 15.88 -33.72
N LYS A 157 5.80 15.41 -32.72
CA LYS A 157 5.95 15.86 -31.32
C LYS A 157 7.31 15.41 -30.82
N GLN A 158 8.20 16.36 -30.56
CA GLN A 158 9.49 16.01 -30.00
C GLN A 158 9.37 15.79 -28.48
N ASP A 159 9.99 14.73 -27.95
CA ASP A 159 9.85 14.31 -26.54
C ASP A 159 10.23 15.39 -25.50
N TRP A 160 11.12 16.30 -25.88
CA TRP A 160 11.59 17.46 -25.13
C TRP A 160 10.81 18.78 -25.33
N GLY A 161 9.66 18.75 -26.02
CA GLY A 161 8.77 19.91 -26.13
C GLY A 161 9.21 21.02 -27.09
N ALA A 162 10.19 20.74 -27.95
CA ALA A 162 10.50 21.57 -29.10
C ALA A 162 9.56 21.19 -30.26
N PHE A 163 8.46 21.93 -30.38
CA PHE A 163 7.36 21.82 -31.37
C PHE A 163 6.35 20.69 -31.13
#